data_AF-A0A6I8SJG0-F1
#
_entry.id   AF-A0A6I8SJG0-F1
#
_cell.length_a   1.000
_cell.length_b   1.000
_cell.length_c   1.000
_cell.angle_alpha   90.00
_cell.angle_beta   90.00
_cell.angle_gamma   90.00
#
_symmetry.space_group_name_H-M   'P 1'
#
loop_
_entity.id
_entity.type
_entity.pdbx_description
1 polymer ?
#
loop_
_entity_poly.entity_id
_entity_poly.type
_entity_poly.pdbx_seq_one_letter_code
_entity_poly.pdbx_strand_id
1 'polypeptide(L)'
;MAQLLFCFLLTFAALGPFASEAAAPASLYNWMFLSVNDFTWSNCDGNWSGNIISLSVSPNPINIPGELTISIVLETTERLTAPTKIILTAKKKILLSWITLPCIDNIGSCTYDNICEVLDTSFPLGEPCPEPLHTYGIPCHCPFEAGVYSLPEATFTLPNVELPSWLTSGDYHVNAVIMADNQKFACANFTFFLGS
;
A
#
# COMPACT_ATOMS: atom_id res chain seq x y z
N MET A 1 -1.73 -14.91 -12.77
CA MET A 1 -2.60 -13.78 -12.36
C MET A 1 -2.84 -13.71 -10.85
N ALA A 2 -3.07 -14.81 -10.13
CA ALA A 2 -3.13 -14.81 -8.66
C ALA A 2 -1.77 -14.51 -7.97
N GLN A 3 -0.67 -14.66 -8.70
CA GLN A 3 0.71 -14.53 -8.17
C GLN A 3 1.13 -13.09 -7.86
N LEU A 4 0.53 -12.08 -8.53
CA LEU A 4 0.79 -10.67 -8.27
C LEU A 4 0.00 -10.15 -7.05
N LEU A 5 -1.18 -10.71 -6.79
CA LEU A 5 -1.97 -10.46 -5.58
C LEU A 5 -1.36 -11.16 -4.35
N PHE A 6 -0.80 -12.37 -4.53
CA PHE A 6 -0.17 -13.14 -3.45
C PHE A 6 1.07 -12.47 -2.84
N CYS A 7 1.83 -11.75 -3.66
CA CYS A 7 2.98 -11.01 -3.18
C CYS A 7 2.64 -9.69 -2.50
N PHE A 8 1.40 -9.24 -2.64
CA PHE A 8 0.85 -8.16 -1.83
C PHE A 8 0.43 -8.66 -0.43
N LEU A 9 0.42 -9.98 -0.19
CA LEU A 9 -0.26 -10.55 0.97
C LEU A 9 0.56 -11.55 1.80
N LEU A 10 1.45 -12.38 1.25
CA LEU A 10 2.22 -13.35 2.05
C LEU A 10 3.41 -13.96 1.30
N THR A 11 4.64 -13.77 1.79
CA THR A 11 5.64 -14.85 1.90
C THR A 11 6.74 -14.41 2.89
N PHE A 12 6.68 -14.78 4.17
CA PHE A 12 6.97 -16.07 4.83
C PHE A 12 8.39 -16.18 5.39
N ALA A 13 8.49 -15.83 6.68
CA ALA A 13 9.26 -16.47 7.76
C ALA A 13 10.55 -17.26 7.43
N ALA A 14 11.71 -16.70 7.81
CA ALA A 14 12.79 -17.46 8.46
C ALA A 14 13.85 -16.56 9.13
N LEU A 15 13.90 -16.66 10.46
CA LEU A 15 15.07 -16.54 11.36
C LEU A 15 15.58 -15.14 11.80
N GLY A 16 15.27 -14.82 13.06
CA GLY A 16 16.30 -14.53 14.07
C GLY A 16 16.45 -13.07 14.52
N PRO A 17 16.47 -12.79 15.84
CA PRO A 17 16.61 -11.44 16.39
C PRO A 17 18.08 -11.04 16.51
N PHE A 18 18.44 -9.83 16.09
CA PHE A 18 19.69 -9.19 16.52
C PHE A 18 19.49 -7.70 16.81
N ALA A 19 20.24 -7.28 17.82
CA ALA A 19 20.05 -6.12 18.64
C ALA A 19 20.77 -4.85 18.12
N SER A 20 20.22 -3.72 18.55
CA SER A 20 20.84 -2.45 19.00
C SER A 20 22.13 -1.87 18.39
N GLU A 21 22.04 -0.54 18.20
CA GLU A 21 23.07 0.52 18.38
C GLU A 21 24.15 0.71 17.32
N ALA A 22 24.15 1.88 16.67
CA ALA A 22 24.92 3.05 17.11
C ALA A 22 24.91 4.16 16.05
N ALA A 23 24.89 5.40 16.51
CA ALA A 23 25.01 6.61 15.71
C ALA A 23 26.41 6.78 15.09
N ALA A 24 26.48 7.41 13.91
CA ALA A 24 27.71 7.94 13.33
C ALA A 24 27.43 9.31 12.67
N PRO A 25 28.45 10.18 12.57
CA PRO A 25 28.29 11.63 12.67
C PRO A 25 27.92 12.30 11.34
N ALA A 26 27.23 13.43 11.46
CA ALA A 26 26.94 14.34 10.37
C ALA A 26 28.24 14.92 9.79
N SER A 27 28.58 14.56 8.54
CA SER A 27 29.53 15.31 7.73
C SER A 27 28.79 16.35 6.88
N LEU A 28 29.23 17.59 7.06
CA LEU A 28 28.89 18.75 6.25
C LEU A 28 29.28 18.51 4.77
N TYR A 29 28.64 19.26 3.86
CA TYR A 29 28.74 19.24 2.39
C TYR A 29 27.69 18.41 1.64
N ASN A 30 26.47 18.93 1.49
CA ASN A 30 25.78 18.84 0.19
C ASN A 30 24.69 19.92 0.09
N TRP A 31 24.95 20.96 -0.71
CA TRP A 31 23.98 22.00 -1.01
C TRP A 31 23.44 21.70 -2.39
N MET A 32 22.14 21.40 -2.41
CA MET A 32 21.27 21.44 -3.58
C MET A 32 21.37 20.29 -4.60
N PHE A 33 21.00 19.10 -4.16
CA PHE A 33 20.02 18.29 -4.90
C PHE A 33 18.99 17.77 -3.88
N LEU A 34 18.07 18.63 -3.45
CA LEU A 34 16.87 18.17 -2.75
C LEU A 34 15.91 17.57 -3.77
N SER A 35 16.10 16.29 -4.04
CA SER A 35 15.03 15.41 -4.49
C SER A 35 15.07 14.17 -3.60
N VAL A 36 14.92 14.38 -2.30
CA VAL A 36 14.41 13.30 -1.44
C VAL A 36 12.90 13.30 -1.69
N ASN A 37 12.44 12.60 -2.73
CA ASN A 37 11.01 12.36 -2.89
C ASN A 37 10.64 11.28 -1.88
N ASP A 38 10.56 11.68 -0.61
CA ASP A 38 10.05 10.84 0.45
C ASP A 38 8.67 10.32 0.11
N PHE A 39 8.40 9.10 0.56
CA PHE A 39 7.05 8.61 0.57
C PHE A 39 6.16 9.63 1.30
N THR A 40 5.13 10.10 0.63
CA THR A 40 4.15 11.02 1.20
C THR A 40 2.75 10.49 0.97
N TRP A 41 1.86 10.79 1.91
CA TRP A 41 0.46 10.44 1.82
C TRP A 41 -0.42 11.50 2.45
N SER A 42 -1.70 11.54 2.05
CA SER A 42 -2.72 12.35 2.70
C SER A 42 -4.11 11.77 2.45
N ASN A 43 -5.02 11.92 3.41
CA ASN A 43 -6.45 11.74 3.12
C ASN A 43 -6.93 12.85 2.17
N CYS A 44 -7.90 12.54 1.30
CA CYS A 44 -8.50 13.54 0.42
C CYS A 44 -9.42 14.48 1.21
N ASP A 45 -9.64 15.70 0.70
CA ASP A 45 -10.62 16.62 1.28
C ASP A 45 -12.03 16.03 1.30
N GLY A 46 -12.64 15.96 2.49
CA GLY A 46 -13.98 15.45 2.70
C GLY A 46 -14.13 14.85 4.10
N ASN A 47 -15.37 14.46 4.43
CA ASN A 47 -15.65 13.69 5.64
C ASN A 47 -15.97 12.26 5.20
N TRP A 48 -15.02 11.35 5.41
CA TRP A 48 -15.11 9.95 4.99
C TRP A 48 -15.29 9.04 6.19
N SER A 49 -15.99 7.93 5.99
CA SER A 49 -16.16 6.93 7.05
C SER A 49 -14.84 6.23 7.38
N GLY A 50 -13.96 6.01 6.39
CA GLY A 50 -12.62 5.44 6.56
C GLY A 50 -11.50 6.44 6.31
N ASN A 51 -10.53 6.52 7.23
CA ASN A 51 -9.40 7.45 7.19
C ASN A 51 -8.08 6.77 7.59
N ILE A 52 -6.98 7.24 7.01
CA ILE A 52 -5.63 6.90 7.45
C ILE A 52 -5.23 7.87 8.58
N ILE A 53 -4.88 7.34 9.74
CA ILE A 53 -4.45 8.11 10.91
C ILE A 53 -2.93 8.28 10.91
N SER A 54 -2.21 7.20 10.65
CA SER A 54 -0.76 7.22 10.44
C SER A 54 -0.36 6.19 9.39
N LEU A 55 0.68 6.50 8.64
CA LEU A 55 1.28 5.59 7.67
C LEU A 55 2.76 5.94 7.49
N SER A 56 3.62 4.94 7.58
CA SER A 56 5.03 5.02 7.22
C SER A 56 5.38 3.89 6.27
N VAL A 57 6.30 4.18 5.35
CA VAL A 57 6.79 3.24 4.35
C VAL A 57 8.30 3.45 4.18
N SER A 58 9.06 2.36 4.17
CA SER A 58 10.52 2.34 4.04
C SER A 58 10.96 1.07 3.28
N PRO A 59 12.05 1.08 2.50
CA PRO A 59 12.94 2.20 2.23
C PRO A 59 12.35 3.16 1.19
N ASN A 60 12.97 4.33 1.09
CA ASN A 60 12.82 5.24 -0.04
C ASN A 60 14.17 5.33 -0.77
N PRO A 61 14.28 4.92 -2.05
CA PRO A 61 13.21 4.46 -2.93
C PRO A 61 12.69 3.06 -2.60
N ILE A 62 11.42 2.80 -2.96
CA ILE A 62 10.82 1.46 -2.86
C ILE A 62 11.35 0.62 -4.03
N ASN A 63 12.00 -0.51 -3.74
CA ASN A 63 12.61 -1.36 -4.78
C ASN A 63 11.76 -2.60 -5.06
N ILE A 64 11.61 -2.96 -6.33
CA ILE A 64 10.93 -4.20 -6.75
C ILE A 64 11.86 -4.96 -7.71
N PRO A 65 12.36 -6.16 -7.33
CA PRO A 65 12.18 -6.82 -6.04
C PRO A 65 12.91 -6.11 -4.89
N GLY A 66 12.50 -6.39 -3.65
CA GLY A 66 13.13 -5.78 -2.48
C GLY A 66 12.34 -6.05 -1.18
N GLU A 67 12.75 -5.40 -0.10
CA GLU A 67 12.01 -5.41 1.16
C GLU A 67 11.28 -4.08 1.34
N LEU A 68 10.06 -4.15 1.88
CA LEU A 68 9.21 -3.00 2.17
C LEU A 68 8.69 -3.09 3.59
N THR A 69 9.08 -2.14 4.43
CA THR A 69 8.61 -1.98 5.80
C THR A 69 7.48 -0.96 5.84
N ILE A 70 6.33 -1.36 6.39
CA ILE A 70 5.12 -0.54 6.51
C ILE A 70 4.66 -0.52 7.98
N SER A 71 4.18 0.63 8.45
CA SER A 71 3.38 0.74 9.66
C SER A 71 2.15 1.58 9.33
N ILE A 72 0.96 1.15 9.72
CA ILE A 72 -0.29 1.83 9.36
C ILE A 72 -1.32 1.76 10.48
N VAL A 73 -1.98 2.89 10.73
CA VAL A 73 -3.18 2.97 11.57
C VAL A 73 -4.32 3.52 10.72
N LEU A 74 -5.38 2.74 10.63
CA LEU A 74 -6.62 3.10 9.94
C LEU A 74 -7.73 3.25 10.97
N GLU A 75 -8.64 4.17 10.72
CA GLU A 75 -9.88 4.31 11.48
C GLU A 75 -11.05 4.24 10.52
N THR A 76 -12.08 3.50 10.90
CA THR A 76 -13.37 3.50 10.22
C THR A 76 -14.52 3.69 11.20
N THR A 77 -15.40 4.62 10.93
CA THR A 77 -16.56 4.95 11.79
C THR A 77 -17.80 4.14 11.44
N GLU A 78 -17.80 3.50 10.27
CA GLU A 78 -18.89 2.66 9.77
C GLU A 78 -18.38 1.27 9.39
N ARG A 79 -19.30 0.30 9.35
CA ARG A 79 -19.01 -1.04 8.86
C ARG A 79 -18.88 -1.00 7.34
N LEU A 80 -17.78 -1.54 6.82
CA LEU A 80 -17.58 -1.75 5.39
C LEU A 80 -18.06 -3.15 5.00
N THR A 81 -19.10 -3.23 4.17
CA THR A 81 -19.71 -4.49 3.73
C THR A 81 -19.76 -4.57 2.21
N ALA A 82 -19.81 -5.79 1.67
CA ALA A 82 -19.93 -6.00 0.23
C ALA A 82 -21.28 -5.49 -0.31
N PRO A 83 -21.35 -5.01 -1.56
CA PRO A 83 -20.24 -4.85 -2.51
C PRO A 83 -19.44 -3.56 -2.27
N THR A 84 -18.11 -3.71 -2.22
CA THR A 84 -17.19 -2.58 -2.04
C THR A 84 -16.27 -2.46 -3.23
N LYS A 85 -16.23 -1.28 -3.85
CA LYS A 85 -15.42 -1.00 -5.03
C LYS A 85 -14.19 -0.18 -4.68
N ILE A 86 -13.03 -0.52 -5.23
CA ILE A 86 -11.81 0.29 -5.15
C ILE A 86 -11.51 0.87 -6.53
N ILE A 87 -11.35 2.19 -6.59
CA ILE A 87 -10.95 2.92 -7.79
C ILE A 87 -9.55 3.47 -7.56
N LEU A 88 -8.58 2.99 -8.33
CA LEU A 88 -7.20 3.49 -8.31
C LEU A 88 -6.97 4.37 -9.54
N THR A 89 -6.37 5.53 -9.33
CA THR A 89 -5.83 6.37 -10.40
C THR A 89 -4.33 6.54 -10.17
N ALA A 90 -3.53 5.88 -10.99
CA ALA A 90 -2.07 5.92 -10.92
C ALA A 90 -1.50 6.84 -12.01
N LYS A 91 -0.57 7.69 -11.63
CA LYS A 91 0.15 8.59 -12.52
C LYS A 91 1.65 8.43 -12.32
N LYS A 92 2.40 8.57 -13.41
CA LYS A 92 3.86 8.60 -13.40
C LYS A 92 4.36 9.95 -13.88
N LYS A 93 5.37 10.49 -13.22
CA LYS A 93 6.02 11.72 -13.66
C LYS A 93 6.96 11.41 -14.83
N ILE A 94 6.75 12.09 -15.95
CA ILE A 94 7.62 12.04 -17.13
C ILE A 94 7.97 13.48 -17.48
N LEU A 95 9.25 13.82 -17.39
CA LEU A 95 9.75 15.19 -17.55
C LEU A 95 9.02 16.14 -16.57
N LEU A 96 8.19 17.06 -17.11
CA LEU A 96 7.46 18.07 -16.35
C LEU A 96 5.96 17.72 -16.18
N SER A 97 5.51 16.54 -16.59
CA SER A 97 4.09 16.19 -16.62
C SER A 97 3.78 14.87 -15.92
N TRP A 98 2.59 14.77 -15.34
CA TRP A 98 2.06 13.53 -14.74
C TRP A 98 1.18 12.81 -15.76
N ILE A 99 1.64 11.64 -16.20
CA ILE A 99 0.96 10.82 -17.21
C ILE A 99 0.16 9.73 -16.50
N THR A 100 -1.13 9.61 -16.83
CA THR A 100 -2.01 8.58 -16.26
C THR A 100 -1.65 7.22 -16.82
N LEU A 101 -1.48 6.25 -15.94
CA LEU A 101 -1.11 4.88 -16.29
C LEU A 101 -2.39 4.07 -16.56
N PRO A 102 -2.49 3.37 -17.71
CA PRO A 102 -3.65 2.53 -18.00
C PRO A 102 -3.72 1.35 -17.01
N CYS A 103 -4.89 0.73 -16.88
CA CYS A 103 -5.01 -0.57 -16.21
C CYS A 103 -4.57 -1.68 -17.17
N ILE A 104 -3.45 -2.34 -16.88
CA ILE A 104 -2.95 -3.49 -17.63
C ILE A 104 -2.62 -4.58 -16.62
N ASP A 105 -3.19 -5.78 -16.78
CA ASP A 105 -2.96 -6.93 -15.90
C ASP A 105 -3.15 -6.61 -14.39
N ASN A 106 -4.16 -5.78 -14.07
CA ASN A 106 -4.46 -5.28 -12.72
C ASN A 106 -3.38 -4.35 -12.12
N ILE A 107 -2.60 -3.68 -12.97
CA ILE A 107 -1.59 -2.69 -12.56
C ILE A 107 -1.89 -1.34 -13.24
N GLY A 108 -1.84 -0.25 -12.47
CA GLY A 108 -2.10 1.11 -12.96
C GLY A 108 -3.44 1.67 -12.48
N SER A 109 -4.16 2.40 -13.35
CA SER A 109 -5.44 3.01 -13.01
C SER A 109 -6.61 2.02 -13.16
N CYS A 110 -6.72 1.08 -12.23
CA CYS A 110 -7.71 0.00 -12.24
C CYS A 110 -8.92 0.28 -11.34
N THR A 111 -10.06 -0.33 -11.69
CA THR A 111 -11.24 -0.41 -10.82
C THR A 111 -11.46 -1.87 -10.44
N TYR A 112 -11.54 -2.13 -9.14
CA TYR A 112 -11.88 -3.44 -8.58
C TYR A 112 -13.30 -3.37 -8.04
N ASP A 113 -14.25 -4.02 -8.72
CA ASP A 113 -15.67 -3.85 -8.43
C ASP A 113 -16.12 -4.45 -7.09
N ASN A 114 -15.42 -5.47 -6.60
CA ASN A 114 -15.74 -6.12 -5.34
C ASN A 114 -14.47 -6.59 -4.61
N ILE A 115 -13.91 -5.72 -3.77
CA ILE A 115 -12.69 -6.07 -3.01
C ILE A 115 -12.93 -7.22 -2.02
N CYS A 116 -14.16 -7.38 -1.52
CA CYS A 116 -14.49 -8.50 -0.63
C CYS A 116 -14.32 -9.85 -1.34
N GLU A 117 -14.75 -9.95 -2.59
CA GLU A 117 -14.58 -11.16 -3.41
C GLU A 117 -13.12 -11.40 -3.79
N VAL A 118 -12.36 -10.33 -4.06
CA VAL A 118 -10.92 -10.42 -4.28
C VAL A 118 -10.20 -10.96 -3.04
N LEU A 119 -10.59 -10.52 -1.85
CA LEU A 119 -10.07 -11.02 -0.58
C LEU A 119 -10.42 -12.49 -0.37
N ASP A 120 -11.69 -12.88 -0.56
CA ASP A 120 -12.14 -14.27 -0.42
C ASP A 120 -11.47 -15.23 -1.43
N THR A 121 -11.05 -14.71 -2.59
CA THR A 121 -10.28 -15.48 -3.57
C THR A 121 -8.79 -15.57 -3.20
N SER A 122 -8.26 -14.55 -2.53
CA SER A 122 -6.86 -14.48 -2.12
C SER A 122 -6.58 -15.22 -0.82
N PHE A 123 -7.58 -15.30 0.06
CA PHE A 123 -7.50 -15.91 1.38
C PHE A 123 -8.57 -16.99 1.52
N PRO A 124 -8.18 -18.26 1.75
CA PRO A 124 -9.16 -19.33 1.92
C PRO A 124 -10.07 -19.09 3.14
N LEU A 125 -11.38 -19.15 2.93
CA LEU A 125 -12.37 -19.07 4.01
C LEU A 125 -12.17 -20.20 5.03
N GLY A 126 -12.16 -19.84 6.31
CA GLY A 126 -12.01 -20.79 7.43
C GLY A 126 -10.56 -21.02 7.88
N GLU A 127 -9.59 -20.52 7.14
CA GLU A 127 -8.19 -20.44 7.57
C GLU A 127 -7.93 -19.12 8.31
N PRO A 128 -6.95 -19.07 9.22
CA PRO A 128 -6.54 -17.81 9.82
C PRO A 128 -6.03 -16.85 8.74
N CYS A 129 -6.22 -15.55 8.98
CA CYS A 129 -5.66 -14.53 8.12
C CYS A 129 -4.14 -14.68 7.97
N PRO A 130 -3.58 -14.19 6.86
CA PRO A 130 -2.13 -14.15 6.69
C PRO A 130 -1.44 -13.43 7.84
N GLU A 131 -0.24 -13.87 8.23
CA GLU A 131 0.66 -13.00 9.01
C GLU A 131 1.13 -11.82 8.14
N PRO A 132 1.28 -10.60 8.68
CA PRO A 132 1.16 -10.22 10.09
C PRO A 132 -0.27 -9.89 10.56
N LEU A 133 -1.27 -9.97 9.67
CA LEU A 133 -2.65 -9.56 9.98
C LEU A 133 -3.24 -10.38 11.13
N HIS A 134 -3.01 -11.69 11.13
CA HIS A 134 -3.50 -12.59 12.18
C HIS A 134 -2.92 -12.25 13.56
N THR A 135 -1.61 -12.03 13.68
CA THR A 135 -0.97 -11.61 14.95
C THR A 135 -1.59 -10.33 15.52
N TYR A 136 -1.94 -9.37 14.66
CA TYR A 136 -2.50 -8.09 15.08
C TYR A 136 -4.04 -8.04 15.09
N GLY A 137 -4.71 -9.18 14.88
CA GLY A 137 -6.18 -9.27 14.88
C GLY A 137 -6.85 -8.46 13.77
N ILE A 138 -6.14 -8.22 12.67
CA ILE A 138 -6.65 -7.49 11.51
C ILE A 138 -7.41 -8.49 10.62
N PRO A 139 -8.70 -8.26 10.34
CA PRO A 139 -9.46 -9.14 9.48
C PRO A 139 -8.97 -9.05 8.03
N CYS A 140 -9.05 -10.16 7.32
CA CYS A 140 -8.72 -10.28 5.89
C CYS A 140 -9.95 -10.61 5.04
N HIS A 141 -11.14 -10.60 5.64
CA HIS A 141 -12.43 -10.86 5.00
C HIS A 141 -13.41 -9.77 5.39
N CYS A 142 -14.35 -9.50 4.49
CA CYS A 142 -15.50 -8.67 4.80
C CYS A 142 -16.50 -9.42 5.71
N PRO A 143 -17.31 -8.70 6.51
CA PRO A 143 -17.31 -7.24 6.68
C PRO A 143 -16.16 -6.75 7.59
N PHE A 144 -15.69 -5.53 7.32
CA PHE A 144 -14.81 -4.81 8.26
C PHE A 144 -15.69 -3.97 9.19
N GLU A 145 -15.60 -4.22 10.48
CA GLU A 145 -16.38 -3.50 11.50
C GLU A 145 -15.88 -2.05 11.69
N ALA A 146 -16.72 -1.22 12.29
CA ALA A 146 -16.29 0.10 12.75
C ALA A 146 -15.21 -0.07 13.84
N GLY A 147 -14.13 0.70 13.76
CA GLY A 147 -13.05 0.65 14.73
C GLY A 147 -11.72 1.18 14.20
N VAL A 148 -10.68 1.01 15.03
CA VAL A 148 -9.29 1.35 14.70
C VAL A 148 -8.53 0.07 14.43
N TYR A 149 -7.89 0.00 13.27
CA TYR A 149 -7.03 -1.09 12.85
C TYR A 149 -5.59 -0.60 12.85
N SER A 150 -4.72 -1.30 13.58
CA SER A 150 -3.31 -0.93 13.74
C SER A 150 -2.42 -2.09 13.33
N LEU A 151 -1.60 -1.85 12.32
CA LEU A 151 -0.50 -2.70 11.94
C LEU A 151 0.80 -1.97 12.34
N PRO A 152 1.48 -2.40 13.40
CA PRO A 152 2.81 -1.92 13.72
C PRO A 152 3.81 -2.22 12.60
N GLU A 153 5.04 -1.74 12.77
CA GLU A 153 6.10 -1.93 11.78
C GLU A 153 6.25 -3.41 11.38
N ALA A 154 5.95 -3.69 10.12
CA ALA A 154 6.01 -5.01 9.52
C ALA A 154 6.73 -4.94 8.17
N THR A 155 7.65 -5.87 7.95
CA THR A 155 8.45 -5.95 6.72
C THR A 155 7.90 -7.02 5.79
N PHE A 156 7.77 -6.67 4.52
CA PHE A 156 7.22 -7.48 3.45
C PHE A 156 8.24 -7.62 2.31
N THR A 157 8.45 -8.84 1.84
CA THR A 157 9.26 -9.10 0.65
C THR A 157 8.45 -8.83 -0.62
N LEU A 158 8.88 -7.85 -1.39
CA LEU A 158 8.39 -7.59 -2.74
C LEU A 158 9.09 -8.55 -3.72
N PRO A 159 8.34 -9.44 -4.39
CA PRO A 159 8.89 -10.50 -5.23
C PRO A 159 9.52 -9.95 -6.50
N ASN A 160 10.25 -10.83 -7.18
CA ASN A 160 10.57 -10.62 -8.57
C ASN A 160 9.39 -11.05 -9.44
N VAL A 161 8.63 -10.08 -9.95
CA VAL A 161 7.47 -10.29 -10.84
C VAL A 161 7.73 -9.62 -12.18
N GLU A 162 7.14 -10.17 -13.25
CA GLU A 162 7.16 -9.54 -14.57
C GLU A 162 6.31 -8.26 -14.52
N LEU A 163 6.97 -7.12 -14.35
CA LEU A 163 6.31 -5.81 -14.36
C LEU A 163 6.17 -5.31 -15.80
N PRO A 164 5.08 -4.61 -16.13
CA PRO A 164 4.96 -3.97 -17.42
C PRO A 164 6.14 -3.04 -17.70
N SER A 165 6.64 -3.01 -18.93
CA SER A 165 7.85 -2.25 -19.29
C SER A 165 7.75 -0.73 -19.04
N TRP A 166 6.54 -0.20 -18.87
CA TRP A 166 6.29 1.19 -18.52
C TRP A 166 6.48 1.49 -17.02
N LEU A 167 6.45 0.47 -16.16
CA LEU A 167 6.63 0.57 -14.71
C LEU A 167 8.12 0.62 -14.34
N THR A 168 8.85 1.54 -14.96
CA THR A 168 10.27 1.80 -14.68
C THR A 168 10.45 2.69 -13.45
N SER A 169 11.68 2.83 -12.97
CA SER A 169 12.05 3.73 -11.88
C SER A 169 11.57 5.17 -12.12
N GLY A 170 11.20 5.87 -11.05
CA GLY A 170 10.73 7.26 -11.11
C GLY A 170 9.65 7.58 -10.08
N ASP A 171 9.08 8.79 -10.21
CA ASP A 171 8.03 9.29 -9.31
C ASP A 171 6.64 8.83 -9.74
N TYR A 172 5.89 8.35 -8.76
CA TYR A 172 4.52 7.89 -8.90
C TYR A 172 3.60 8.65 -7.96
N HIS A 173 2.39 8.89 -8.42
CA HIS A 173 1.30 9.46 -7.65
C HIS A 173 0.07 8.58 -7.82
N VAL A 174 -0.51 8.12 -6.72
CA VAL A 174 -1.68 7.24 -6.71
C VAL A 174 -2.78 7.89 -5.88
N ASN A 175 -3.95 8.02 -6.47
CA ASN A 175 -5.19 8.31 -5.76
C ASN A 175 -5.99 7.01 -5.62
N ALA A 176 -6.41 6.69 -4.40
CA ALA A 176 -7.22 5.53 -4.10
C ALA A 176 -8.55 5.97 -3.48
N VAL A 177 -9.65 5.47 -4.04
CA VAL A 177 -11.01 5.73 -3.54
C VAL A 177 -11.69 4.41 -3.25
N ILE A 178 -12.23 4.25 -2.05
CA ILE A 178 -13.11 3.14 -1.70
C ILE A 178 -14.55 3.65 -1.80
N MET A 179 -15.38 2.91 -2.52
CA MET A 179 -16.82 3.15 -2.68
C MET A 179 -17.58 2.01 -1.99
N ALA A 180 -18.53 2.36 -1.13
CA ALA A 180 -19.48 1.44 -0.50
C ALA A 180 -20.88 1.99 -0.70
N ASP A 181 -21.85 1.16 -1.09
CA ASP A 181 -23.23 1.58 -1.37
C ASP A 181 -23.33 2.79 -2.33
N ASN A 182 -22.45 2.84 -3.33
CA ASN A 182 -22.30 3.95 -4.29
C ASN A 182 -21.93 5.31 -3.66
N GLN A 183 -21.44 5.33 -2.42
CA GLN A 183 -20.92 6.51 -1.74
C GLN A 183 -19.41 6.35 -1.49
N LYS A 184 -18.70 7.47 -1.43
CA LYS A 184 -17.26 7.47 -1.10
C LYS A 184 -17.09 7.13 0.38
N PHE A 185 -16.49 5.98 0.65
CA PHE A 185 -16.23 5.49 1.99
C PHE A 185 -14.89 5.96 2.52
N ALA A 186 -13.85 5.96 1.68
CA ALA A 186 -12.50 6.41 2.02
C ALA A 186 -11.80 6.98 0.78
N CYS A 187 -10.86 7.91 0.98
CA CYS A 187 -10.04 8.46 -0.10
C CYS A 187 -8.66 8.89 0.41
N ALA A 188 -7.61 8.45 -0.28
CA ALA A 188 -6.23 8.83 0.03
C ALA A 188 -5.38 9.05 -1.23
N ASN A 189 -4.40 9.94 -1.10
CA ASN A 189 -3.36 10.20 -2.08
C ASN A 189 -2.01 9.69 -1.56
N PHE A 190 -1.20 9.13 -2.46
CA PHE A 190 0.14 8.65 -2.17
C PHE A 190 1.10 9.17 -3.23
N THR A 191 2.31 9.57 -2.84
CA THR A 191 3.41 9.86 -3.75
C THR A 191 4.64 9.13 -3.28
N PHE A 192 5.32 8.44 -4.20
CA PHE A 192 6.49 7.63 -3.88
C PHE A 192 7.41 7.50 -5.09
N PHE A 193 8.66 7.15 -4.83
CA PHE A 193 9.63 6.82 -5.86
C PHE A 193 9.83 5.30 -5.92
N LEU A 194 9.72 4.72 -7.12
CA LEU A 194 10.14 3.34 -7.37
C LEU A 194 11.60 3.31 -7.83
N GLY A 195 12.42 2.54 -7.12
CA GLY A 195 13.78 2.17 -7.49
C GLY A 195 13.80 0.81 -8.20
N SER A 196 14.75 0.65 -9.11
CA SER A 196 15.00 -0.58 -9.87
C SER A 196 16.35 -1.17 -9.51
#